data_AF-A0A0A5FZV5-F1
#
_entry.id   AF-A0A0A5FZV5-F1
#
_cell.length_a   1.000
_cell.length_b   1.000
_cell.length_c   1.000
_cell.angle_alpha   90.00
_cell.angle_beta   90.00
_cell.angle_gamma   90.00
#
_symmetry.space_group_name_H-M   'P 1'
#
loop_
_entity.id
_entity.type
_entity.pdbx_description
1 polymer ?
#
loop_
_entity_poly.entity_id
_entity_poly.type
_entity_poly.pdbx_seq_one_letter_code
_entity_poly.pdbx_strand_id
1 'polypeptide(L)'
;MEEGKPVAHWKKSIYPVLTSKVDEFHMLGYSRAHEEDIWKCLEKKVWKGKQPDKRLHEIVQDVLHLDSGTYMSYLTVQAYQEDDLLAQVEALRTHLPEEV
;
A
#
# COMPACT_ATOMS: atom_id res chain seq x y z
N MET A 1 -17.19 -18.86 -16.42
CA MET A 1 -16.28 -18.34 -15.36
C MET A 1 -15.93 -16.93 -15.76
N GLU A 2 -15.98 -15.95 -14.85
CA GLU A 2 -15.55 -14.58 -15.18
C GLU A 2 -14.10 -14.59 -15.68
N GLU A 3 -13.86 -13.82 -16.74
CA GLU A 3 -12.53 -13.59 -17.29
C GLU A 3 -11.71 -12.70 -16.35
N GLY A 4 -10.40 -12.91 -16.31
CA GLY A 4 -9.50 -12.07 -15.51
C GLY A 4 -9.43 -10.66 -16.09
N LYS A 5 -9.24 -9.66 -15.23
CA LYS A 5 -8.97 -8.28 -15.66
C LYS A 5 -7.92 -7.65 -14.73
N PRO A 6 -7.30 -6.53 -15.12
CA PRO A 6 -6.25 -5.94 -14.30
C PRO A 6 -6.76 -5.63 -12.90
N VAL A 7 -5.96 -5.95 -11.88
CA VAL A 7 -6.32 -5.79 -10.46
C VAL A 7 -6.99 -4.45 -10.12
N ALA A 8 -6.54 -3.35 -10.72
CA ALA A 8 -7.09 -2.01 -10.50
C ALA A 8 -8.61 -1.91 -10.76
N HIS A 9 -9.16 -2.68 -11.71
CA HIS A 9 -10.60 -2.69 -12.00
C HIS A 9 -11.45 -3.24 -10.86
N TRP A 10 -10.85 -3.95 -9.90
CA TRP A 10 -11.55 -4.56 -8.79
C TRP A 10 -11.50 -3.71 -7.52
N LYS A 11 -10.66 -2.67 -7.45
CA LYS A 11 -10.41 -1.88 -6.23
C LYS A 11 -11.71 -1.40 -5.57
N LYS A 12 -12.67 -0.91 -6.37
CA LYS A 12 -13.98 -0.47 -5.87
C LYS A 12 -14.84 -1.64 -5.35
N SER A 13 -14.80 -2.79 -6.01
CA SER A 13 -15.58 -3.98 -5.63
C SER A 13 -15.10 -4.63 -4.34
N ILE A 14 -13.79 -4.57 -4.07
CA ILE A 14 -13.18 -5.22 -2.90
C ILE A 14 -13.08 -4.29 -1.68
N TYR A 15 -13.59 -3.05 -1.76
CA TYR A 15 -13.50 -2.08 -0.67
C TYR A 15 -13.97 -2.66 0.69
N PRO A 16 -15.09 -3.40 0.78
CA PRO A 16 -15.49 -4.02 2.05
C PRO A 16 -14.47 -5.02 2.61
N VAL A 17 -13.74 -5.72 1.74
CA VAL A 17 -12.70 -6.68 2.13
C VAL A 17 -11.45 -5.95 2.62
N LEU A 18 -11.10 -4.82 1.99
CA LEU A 18 -10.03 -3.95 2.46
C LEU A 18 -10.34 -3.39 3.85
N THR A 19 -11.56 -2.89 4.08
CA THR A 19 -11.99 -2.41 5.40
C THR A 19 -11.91 -3.52 6.45
N SER A 20 -12.36 -4.74 6.15
CA SER A 20 -12.24 -5.87 7.08
C SER A 20 -10.77 -6.20 7.43
N LYS A 21 -9.84 -6.06 6.48
CA LYS A 21 -8.40 -6.26 6.74
C LYS A 21 -7.79 -5.12 7.54
N VAL A 22 -8.26 -3.89 7.34
CA VAL A 22 -7.88 -2.73 8.18
C VAL A 22 -8.28 -2.99 9.64
N ASP A 23 -9.51 -3.42 9.89
CA ASP A 23 -10.00 -3.74 11.23
C ASP A 23 -9.15 -4.84 11.89
N GLU A 24 -8.80 -5.90 11.15
CA GLU A 24 -7.89 -6.95 11.61
C GLU A 24 -6.52 -6.38 12.00
N PHE A 25 -5.93 -5.51 11.17
CA PHE A 25 -4.64 -4.90 11.47
C PHE A 25 -4.71 -3.92 12.63
N HIS A 26 -5.82 -3.22 12.84
CA HIS A 26 -6.05 -2.41 14.03
C HIS A 26 -6.06 -3.28 15.29
N MET A 27 -6.70 -4.45 15.25
CA MET A 27 -6.67 -5.42 16.36
C MET A 27 -5.26 -5.93 16.67
N LEU A 28 -4.38 -5.98 15.66
CA LEU A 28 -2.97 -6.33 15.80
C LEU A 28 -2.06 -5.16 16.22
N GLY A 29 -2.62 -3.96 16.42
CA GLY A 29 -1.90 -2.78 16.90
C GLY A 29 -1.48 -1.77 15.82
N TYR A 30 -1.80 -2.00 14.55
CA TYR A 30 -1.51 -1.07 13.45
C TYR A 30 -2.60 0.01 13.32
N SER A 31 -2.78 0.84 14.34
CA SER A 31 -3.88 1.82 14.44
C SER A 31 -3.95 2.88 13.32
N ARG A 32 -2.88 3.04 12.54
CA ARG A 32 -2.80 3.97 11.40
C ARG A 32 -3.03 3.30 10.04
N ALA A 33 -3.37 2.02 10.01
CA ALA A 33 -3.65 1.34 8.73
C ALA A 33 -4.94 1.89 8.11
N HIS A 34 -4.92 2.14 6.80
CA HIS A 34 -6.08 2.51 6.00
C HIS A 34 -6.15 1.65 4.73
N GLU A 35 -7.32 1.59 4.07
CA GLU A 35 -7.54 0.72 2.90
C GLU A 35 -6.56 1.00 1.76
N GLU A 36 -6.17 2.26 1.60
CA GLU A 36 -5.19 2.68 0.60
C GLU A 36 -3.78 2.13 0.89
N ASP A 37 -3.39 2.03 2.17
CA ASP A 37 -2.11 1.45 2.57
C ASP A 37 -2.08 -0.05 2.30
N ILE A 38 -3.19 -0.74 2.59
CA ILE A 38 -3.35 -2.17 2.27
C ILE A 38 -3.26 -2.39 0.77
N TRP A 39 -3.96 -1.58 -0.04
CA TRP A 39 -3.92 -1.65 -1.49
C TRP A 39 -2.50 -1.43 -2.04
N LYS A 40 -1.83 -0.36 -1.61
CA LYS A 40 -0.44 -0.07 -2.01
C LYS A 40 0.53 -1.16 -1.55
N CYS A 41 0.30 -1.76 -0.39
CA CYS A 41 1.09 -2.89 0.08
C CYS A 41 0.93 -4.08 -0.87
N LEU A 42 -0.29 -4.44 -1.27
CA LEU A 42 -0.55 -5.48 -2.26
C LEU A 42 0.14 -5.18 -3.59
N GLU A 43 0.00 -3.95 -4.10
CA GLU A 43 0.68 -3.53 -5.33
C GLU A 43 2.19 -3.71 -5.23
N LYS A 44 2.83 -3.24 -4.16
CA LYS A 44 4.30 -3.26 -4.04
C LYS A 44 4.86 -4.64 -3.66
N LYS A 45 4.21 -5.37 -2.74
CA LYS A 45 4.76 -6.59 -2.12
C LYS A 45 4.19 -7.88 -2.71
N VAL A 46 2.91 -7.90 -3.08
CA VAL A 46 2.23 -9.10 -3.59
C VAL A 46 2.25 -9.15 -5.11
N TRP A 47 1.85 -8.06 -5.76
CA TRP A 47 1.82 -7.95 -7.23
C TRP A 47 3.11 -7.36 -7.81
N LYS A 48 4.04 -6.93 -6.95
CA LYS A 48 5.41 -6.51 -7.31
C LYS A 48 5.45 -5.38 -8.35
N GLY A 49 4.56 -4.41 -8.22
CA GLY A 49 4.41 -3.25 -9.11
C GLY A 49 3.76 -3.56 -10.45
N LYS A 50 3.27 -4.80 -10.66
CA LYS A 50 2.58 -5.21 -11.88
C LYS A 50 1.06 -5.02 -11.70
N GLN A 51 0.35 -4.95 -12.83
CA GLN A 51 -1.12 -5.05 -12.86
C GLN A 51 -1.53 -6.37 -13.51
N PRO A 52 -1.39 -7.51 -12.81
CA PRO A 52 -1.75 -8.81 -13.37
C PRO A 52 -3.26 -8.89 -13.62
N ASP A 53 -3.65 -9.65 -14.63
CA ASP A 53 -5.05 -10.03 -14.81
C ASP A 53 -5.43 -11.06 -13.76
N LYS A 54 -6.42 -10.71 -12.93
CA LYS A 54 -6.93 -11.55 -11.86
C LYS A 54 -8.45 -11.53 -11.84
N ARG A 55 -9.04 -12.61 -11.36
CA ARG A 55 -10.47 -12.72 -11.05
C ARG A 55 -10.73 -12.12 -9.66
N LEU A 56 -11.97 -11.72 -9.40
CA LEU A 56 -12.35 -11.09 -8.13
C LEU A 56 -11.94 -11.93 -6.91
N HIS A 57 -12.24 -13.23 -6.92
CA HIS A 57 -11.94 -14.11 -5.79
C HIS A 57 -10.43 -14.25 -5.51
N GLU A 58 -9.57 -14.15 -6.54
CA GLU A 58 -8.12 -14.19 -6.36
C GLU A 58 -7.62 -12.94 -5.63
N ILE A 59 -8.23 -11.79 -5.92
CA ILE A 59 -7.89 -10.53 -5.23
C ILE A 59 -8.42 -10.53 -3.80
N VAL A 60 -9.64 -11.03 -3.59
CA VAL A 60 -10.18 -11.24 -2.23
C VAL A 60 -9.24 -12.14 -1.43
N GLN A 61 -8.76 -13.23 -2.04
CA GLN A 61 -7.80 -14.13 -1.42
C GLN A 61 -6.48 -13.41 -1.09
N ASP A 62 -5.92 -12.63 -2.03
CA ASP A 62 -4.70 -11.85 -1.81
C ASP A 62 -4.84 -10.89 -0.62
N VAL A 63 -5.97 -10.18 -0.52
CA VAL A 63 -6.25 -9.26 0.60
C VAL A 63 -6.29 -10.05 1.91
N LEU A 64 -7.09 -11.11 1.98
CA LEU A 64 -7.28 -11.86 3.22
C LEU A 64 -6.02 -12.60 3.69
N HIS A 65 -5.16 -13.04 2.77
CA HIS A 65 -3.88 -13.70 3.08
C HIS A 65 -2.75 -12.71 3.36
N LEU A 66 -2.96 -11.40 3.23
CA LEU A 66 -1.94 -10.42 3.58
C LEU A 66 -1.63 -10.51 5.08
N ASP A 67 -0.43 -10.97 5.39
CA ASP A 67 0.07 -11.13 6.75
C ASP A 67 0.69 -9.85 7.29
N SER A 68 0.73 -9.73 8.62
CA SER A 68 1.28 -8.57 9.30
C SER A 68 2.77 -8.36 9.05
N GLY A 69 3.55 -9.43 8.81
CA GLY A 69 4.98 -9.33 8.51
C GLY A 69 5.25 -8.67 7.16
N THR A 70 4.48 -9.05 6.13
CA THR A 70 4.50 -8.39 4.83
C THR A 70 4.12 -6.92 4.95
N TYR A 71 3.06 -6.61 5.71
CA TYR A 71 2.65 -5.22 5.94
C TYR A 71 3.70 -4.41 6.72
N MET A 72 4.30 -4.97 7.76
CA MET A 72 5.39 -4.32 8.52
C MET A 72 6.57 -4.00 7.59
N SER A 73 6.98 -4.97 6.75
CA SER A 73 8.04 -4.78 5.74
C SER A 73 7.70 -3.69 4.72
N TYR A 74 6.42 -3.51 4.38
CA TYR A 74 5.97 -2.39 3.55
C TYR A 74 6.14 -1.05 4.27
N LEU A 75 5.65 -0.94 5.51
CA LEU A 75 5.75 0.29 6.30
C LEU A 75 7.20 0.70 6.56
N THR A 76 8.08 -0.23 6.90
CA THR A 76 9.52 0.04 7.07
C THR A 76 10.13 0.66 5.82
N VAL A 77 9.84 0.13 4.64
CA VAL A 77 10.34 0.69 3.37
C VAL A 77 9.76 2.07 3.10
N GLN A 78 8.48 2.32 3.43
CA GLN A 78 7.88 3.64 3.26
C GLN A 78 8.52 4.68 4.18
N ALA A 79 8.78 4.35 5.45
CA ALA A 79 9.44 5.27 6.39
C ALA A 79 10.82 5.72 5.87
N TYR A 80 11.65 4.80 5.39
CA TYR A 80 12.95 5.16 4.81
C TYR A 80 12.84 6.04 3.56
N GLN A 81 11.83 5.83 2.72
CA GLN A 81 11.61 6.66 1.52
C GLN A 81 11.14 8.07 1.88
N GLU A 82 10.32 8.21 2.92
CA GLU A 82 9.85 9.50 3.43
C GLU A 82 10.99 10.30 4.05
N ASP A 83 11.83 9.66 4.87
CA ASP A 83 13.01 10.28 5.47
C ASP A 83 14.00 10.80 4.41
N ASP A 84 14.26 10.00 3.37
CA ASP A 84 15.14 10.40 2.26
C ASP A 84 14.57 11.58 1.46
N LEU A 85 13.27 11.60 1.20
CA LEU A 85 12.61 12.72 0.52
C LEU A 85 12.69 14.01 1.35
N LEU A 86 12.45 13.94 2.66
CA LEU A 86 12.55 15.09 3.56
C LEU A 86 13.98 15.65 3.60
N ALA A 87 14.99 14.78 3.65
CA ALA A 87 16.40 15.19 3.61
C ALA A 87 16.74 15.93 2.31
N GLN A 88 16.25 15.45 1.15
CA GLN A 88 16.47 16.10 -0.14
C GLN A 88 15.78 17.48 -0.23
N VAL A 89 14.56 17.61 0.28
CA VAL A 89 13.83 18.90 0.31
C VAL A 89 14.56 19.92 1.19
N GLU A 90 15.07 19.51 2.35
CA GLU A 90 15.81 20.40 3.26
C GLU A 90 17.14 20.86 2.66
N ALA A 91 17.85 19.97 1.96
CA ALA A 91 19.07 20.32 1.25
C ALA A 91 18.82 21.39 0.18
N LEU A 92 17.71 21.30 -0.57
CA LEU A 92 17.35 22.32 -1.56
C LEU A 92 16.97 23.66 -0.90
N ARG A 93 16.23 23.63 0.22
CA ARG A 93 15.84 24.83 0.97
C ARG A 93 17.05 25.63 1.47
N THR A 94 18.05 24.93 2.01
CA THR A 94 19.25 25.54 2.60
C THR A 94 20.20 26.16 1.57
N HIS A 95 20.03 25.86 0.27
CA HIS A 95 20.86 26.39 -0.82
C HIS A 95 20.16 27.47 -1.66
N LEU A 96 18.97 27.95 -1.26
CA LEU A 96 18.38 29.15 -1.84
C LEU A 96 19.14 30.40 -1.31
N PRO A 97 19.76 31.21 -2.18
CA PRO A 97 20.32 32.49 -1.75
C PRO A 97 19.19 33.38 -1.24
N GLU A 98 19.39 34.04 -0.09
CA GLU A 98 18.49 35.13 0.32
C GLU A 98 18.52 36.19 -0.80
N GLU A 99 17.40 36.36 -1.49
CA GLU A 99 17.23 37.45 -2.45
C GLU A 99 17.37 38.78 -1.70
N VAL A 100 18.39 39.55 -2.09
CA VAL A 100 18.71 40.91 -1.63
C VAL A 100 17.71 41.92 -2.19
#